data_AF-A0A6B2L756-F1
#
_entry.id   AF-A0A6B2L756-F1
#
_cell.length_a   1.000
_cell.length_b   1.000
_cell.length_c   1.000
_cell.angle_alpha   90.00
_cell.angle_beta   90.00
_cell.angle_gamma   90.00
#
_symmetry.space_group_name_H-M   'P 1'
#
loop_
_entity.id
_entity.type
_entity.pdbx_description
1 polymer ?
#
loop_
_entity_poly.entity_id
_entity_poly.type
_entity_poly.pdbx_seq_one_letter_code
_entity_poly.pdbx_strand_id
1 'polypeptide(L)'
;MSFCDKSTNPLKTTATALLYKLIRLDWTLNSSTLRFKVKASIAVAKIIGSQESNYATMNECLQNLKQIASEAQIQNREAYIAEVKEIVVHIETLMQQTELIKQNAGDPEMSAALYHKISDGFSHSPKLRLTWLNNLTGLHIKTGHKAEAGQCKATMAMIIVRYLKATKQLTRYPPHFEHLFESIVPYSTHQSHQGLKTSNENPAHSIILQGEKWTVLQLIEPLEEAARLFEESTLFELCMEVYSLLSLIYKTERKYDQLKLALAEYQKLLDMMTGPEPPDRAAIVYLRIGFYGKKWDEELKGKQFIYKKDAKYNLATMIKQLEDQFFPKYGKENVIVLSKNKSIEELEKTLEEDKLYIQIAGVQPFIDPQEE
;
A
#
# COMPACT_ATOMS: atom_id res chain seq x y z
N MET A 1 0.35 -4.69 -24.54
CA MET A 1 0.90 -5.23 -23.28
C MET A 1 1.05 -6.74 -23.33
N SER A 2 0.02 -7.58 -23.44
CA SER A 2 0.22 -9.05 -23.52
C SER A 2 1.06 -9.50 -24.74
N PHE A 3 0.90 -8.86 -25.90
CA PHE A 3 1.77 -9.11 -27.06
C PHE A 3 3.21 -8.58 -26.89
N CYS A 4 3.44 -7.62 -25.99
CA CYS A 4 4.78 -7.19 -25.59
C CYS A 4 5.43 -8.17 -24.61
N ASP A 5 4.62 -9.01 -23.97
CA ASP A 5 5.01 -9.98 -22.94
C ASP A 5 5.22 -11.39 -23.52
N LYS A 6 4.54 -11.76 -24.62
CA LYS A 6 4.55 -13.15 -25.14
C LYS A 6 5.12 -13.37 -26.56
N SER A 7 5.50 -12.34 -27.34
CA SER A 7 5.64 -12.51 -28.81
C SER A 7 7.06 -12.61 -29.38
N THR A 8 7.13 -13.26 -30.55
CA THR A 8 8.23 -13.19 -31.54
C THR A 8 8.34 -11.79 -32.18
N ASN A 9 9.48 -11.52 -32.83
CA ASN A 9 9.96 -10.17 -33.25
C ASN A 9 8.95 -9.27 -34.04
N PRO A 10 8.14 -9.76 -35.00
CA PRO A 10 7.28 -8.86 -35.81
C PRO A 10 6.10 -8.28 -35.02
N LEU A 11 5.42 -9.12 -34.22
CA LEU A 11 4.25 -8.72 -33.42
C LEU A 11 4.63 -7.72 -32.32
N LYS A 12 5.87 -7.81 -31.83
CA LYS A 12 6.46 -6.92 -30.84
C LYS A 12 6.57 -5.49 -31.36
N THR A 13 7.15 -5.33 -32.55
CA THR A 13 7.32 -4.02 -33.21
C THR A 13 5.97 -3.38 -33.50
N THR A 14 5.00 -4.16 -34.00
CA THR A 14 3.63 -3.66 -34.23
C THR A 14 2.95 -3.25 -32.91
N ALA A 15 3.09 -4.04 -31.84
CA ALA A 15 2.53 -3.72 -30.54
C ALA A 15 3.14 -2.44 -29.93
N THR A 16 4.46 -2.28 -29.99
CA THR A 16 5.16 -1.07 -29.53
C THR A 16 4.73 0.16 -30.32
N ALA A 17 4.60 0.05 -31.65
CA ALA A 17 4.11 1.15 -32.49
C ALA A 17 2.66 1.53 -32.17
N LEU A 18 1.80 0.55 -31.86
CA LEU A 18 0.42 0.81 -31.41
C LEU A 18 0.38 1.50 -30.05
N LEU A 19 1.20 1.07 -29.07
CA LEU A 19 1.31 1.72 -27.77
C LEU A 19 1.74 3.18 -27.93
N TYR A 20 2.77 3.44 -28.74
CA TYR A 20 3.19 4.81 -29.05
C TYR A 20 2.07 5.64 -29.68
N LYS A 21 1.33 5.09 -30.65
CA LYS A 21 0.17 5.79 -31.25
C LYS A 21 -0.90 6.13 -30.22
N LEU A 22 -1.19 5.22 -29.27
CA LEU A 22 -2.16 5.46 -28.20
C LEU A 22 -1.72 6.57 -27.24
N ILE A 23 -0.45 6.58 -26.84
CA ILE A 23 0.12 7.64 -25.99
C ILE A 23 0.06 8.98 -26.72
N ARG A 24 0.46 9.01 -28.00
CA ARG A 24 0.41 10.22 -28.82
C ARG A 24 -1.02 10.73 -28.97
N LEU A 25 -2.00 9.85 -29.18
CA LEU A 25 -3.41 10.23 -29.27
C LEU A 25 -3.90 10.85 -27.96
N ASP A 26 -3.59 10.26 -26.81
CA ASP A 26 -3.99 10.78 -25.50
C ASP A 26 -3.41 12.18 -25.25
N TRP A 27 -2.13 12.36 -25.58
CA TRP A 27 -1.44 13.66 -25.50
C TRP A 27 -2.07 14.70 -26.43
N THR A 28 -2.32 14.36 -27.70
CA THR A 28 -2.90 15.32 -28.66
C THR A 28 -4.33 15.75 -28.31
N LEU A 29 -5.09 14.91 -27.61
CA LEU A 29 -6.48 15.17 -27.27
C LEU A 29 -6.63 15.91 -25.93
N ASN A 30 -5.78 15.60 -24.94
CA ASN A 30 -5.96 16.06 -23.56
C ASN A 30 -4.77 16.82 -22.98
N SER A 31 -3.67 16.98 -23.75
CA SER A 31 -2.38 17.48 -23.25
C SER A 31 -1.89 16.75 -21.99
N SER A 32 -2.27 15.47 -21.87
CA SER A 32 -1.93 14.60 -20.74
C SER A 32 -2.04 13.15 -21.17
N THR A 33 -1.13 12.31 -20.65
CA THR A 33 -1.10 10.85 -20.89
C THR A 33 -1.68 10.04 -19.73
N LEU A 34 -2.36 10.70 -18.78
CA LEU A 34 -2.83 10.06 -17.55
C LEU A 34 -3.84 8.93 -17.80
N ARG A 35 -4.69 9.04 -18.83
CA ARG A 35 -5.65 7.96 -19.17
C ARG A 35 -4.90 6.73 -19.68
N PHE A 36 -3.89 6.93 -20.52
CA PHE A 36 -3.00 5.85 -20.93
C PHE A 36 -2.29 5.24 -19.72
N LYS A 37 -1.72 6.06 -18.83
CA LYS A 37 -1.02 5.60 -17.62
C LYS A 37 -1.90 4.67 -16.75
N VAL A 38 -3.16 5.05 -16.49
CA VAL A 38 -4.11 4.20 -15.76
C VAL A 38 -4.38 2.89 -16.50
N LYS A 39 -4.70 2.95 -17.81
CA LYS A 39 -5.03 1.75 -18.59
C LYS A 39 -3.83 0.80 -18.73
N ALA A 40 -2.64 1.34 -18.93
CA ALA A 40 -1.40 0.59 -18.98
C ALA A 40 -1.13 -0.09 -17.63
N SER A 41 -1.31 0.63 -16.53
CA SER A 41 -1.19 0.08 -15.18
C SER A 41 -2.13 -1.09 -14.90
N ILE A 42 -3.41 -0.97 -15.26
CA ILE A 42 -4.39 -2.06 -15.15
C ILE A 42 -3.96 -3.27 -16.00
N ALA A 43 -3.50 -3.01 -17.24
CA ALA A 43 -3.07 -4.08 -18.14
C ALA A 43 -1.82 -4.80 -17.60
N VAL A 44 -0.86 -4.05 -17.06
CA VAL A 44 0.36 -4.58 -16.45
C VAL A 44 0.04 -5.41 -15.21
N ALA A 45 -0.80 -4.91 -14.31
CA ALA A 45 -1.25 -5.66 -13.14
C ALA A 45 -1.93 -6.99 -13.50
N LYS A 46 -2.72 -7.03 -14.59
CA LYS A 46 -3.34 -8.27 -15.09
C LYS A 46 -2.35 -9.27 -15.68
N ILE A 47 -1.33 -8.79 -16.40
CA ILE A 47 -0.32 -9.63 -17.05
C ILE A 47 0.59 -10.26 -16.00
N ILE A 48 1.01 -9.48 -15.01
CA ILE A 48 1.89 -9.93 -13.92
C ILE A 48 1.24 -11.03 -13.07
N GLY A 49 -0.09 -11.00 -12.92
CA GLY A 49 -0.86 -12.03 -12.24
C GLY A 49 -0.95 -13.36 -12.99
N SER A 50 -0.52 -13.42 -14.26
CA SER A 50 -0.42 -14.67 -15.02
C SER A 50 0.97 -15.29 -14.86
N GLN A 51 1.03 -16.61 -14.62
CA GLN A 51 2.23 -17.38 -14.28
C GLN A 51 3.33 -17.44 -15.38
N GLU A 52 3.17 -16.71 -16.50
CA GLU A 52 4.01 -16.84 -17.71
C GLU A 52 4.49 -15.47 -18.25
N SER A 53 4.73 -14.46 -17.42
CA SER A 53 5.17 -13.14 -17.89
C SER A 53 6.68 -13.12 -18.20
N ASN A 54 7.07 -12.66 -19.40
CA ASN A 54 8.47 -12.47 -19.79
C ASN A 54 8.86 -10.98 -19.63
N TYR A 55 9.36 -10.65 -18.44
CA TYR A 55 9.78 -9.30 -18.06
C TYR A 55 10.84 -8.69 -18.99
N ALA A 56 11.77 -9.49 -19.52
CA ALA A 56 12.82 -9.02 -20.42
C ALA A 56 12.24 -8.52 -21.76
N THR A 57 11.25 -9.24 -22.30
CA THR A 57 10.61 -8.89 -23.56
C THR A 57 9.79 -7.60 -23.43
N MET A 58 9.08 -7.45 -22.30
CA MET A 58 8.33 -6.23 -21.99
C MET A 58 9.25 -5.03 -21.75
N ASN A 59 10.39 -5.20 -21.08
CA ASN A 59 11.37 -4.13 -20.90
C ASN A 59 11.92 -3.62 -22.24
N GLU A 60 12.28 -4.52 -23.17
CA GLU A 60 12.73 -4.12 -24.51
C GLU A 60 11.64 -3.37 -25.30
N CYS A 61 10.37 -3.77 -25.18
CA CYS A 61 9.24 -3.01 -25.72
C CYS A 61 9.17 -1.57 -25.16
N LEU A 62 9.39 -1.42 -23.86
CA LEU A 62 9.35 -0.12 -23.18
C LEU A 62 10.54 0.76 -23.58
N GLN A 63 11.73 0.19 -23.77
CA GLN A 63 12.90 0.92 -24.28
C GLN A 63 12.69 1.38 -25.73
N ASN A 64 12.16 0.51 -26.59
CA ASN A 64 11.80 0.88 -27.96
C ASN A 64 10.73 1.98 -27.98
N LEU A 65 9.78 1.95 -27.04
CA LEU A 65 8.78 3.02 -26.87
C LEU A 65 9.42 4.36 -26.44
N LYS A 66 10.38 4.34 -25.51
CA LYS A 66 11.18 5.53 -25.15
C LYS A 66 11.90 6.11 -26.37
N GLN A 67 12.51 5.25 -27.20
CA GLN A 67 13.22 5.66 -28.41
C GLN A 67 12.27 6.30 -29.43
N ILE A 68 11.17 5.62 -29.79
CA ILE A 68 10.19 6.14 -30.75
C ILE A 68 9.58 7.46 -30.26
N ALA A 69 9.30 7.58 -28.95
CA ALA A 69 8.80 8.83 -28.37
C ALA A 69 9.83 9.97 -28.43
N SER A 70 11.12 9.67 -28.31
CA SER A 70 12.18 10.67 -28.43
C SER A 70 12.31 11.24 -29.83
N GLU A 71 12.07 10.43 -30.87
CA GLU A 71 12.13 10.84 -32.28
C GLU A 71 10.87 11.57 -32.77
N ALA A 72 9.84 11.65 -31.92
CA ALA A 72 8.54 12.23 -32.28
C ALA A 72 8.59 13.76 -32.49
N GLN A 73 8.01 14.21 -33.62
CA GLN A 73 7.77 15.63 -33.90
C GLN A 73 6.37 16.04 -33.41
N ILE A 74 6.28 16.52 -32.16
CA ILE A 74 5.04 16.93 -31.49
C ILE A 74 5.25 18.29 -30.82
N GLN A 75 4.21 19.12 -30.73
CA GLN A 75 4.22 20.35 -29.93
C GLN A 75 4.45 20.05 -28.44
N ASN A 76 5.21 20.89 -27.74
CA ASN A 76 5.66 20.66 -26.35
C ASN A 76 6.40 19.31 -26.18
N ARG A 77 7.33 19.02 -27.11
CA ARG A 77 8.10 17.76 -27.17
C ARG A 77 8.78 17.39 -25.85
N GLU A 78 9.38 18.34 -25.14
CA GLU A 78 10.06 18.06 -23.87
C GLU A 78 9.09 17.56 -22.79
N ALA A 79 7.93 18.19 -22.65
CA ALA A 79 6.89 17.78 -21.71
C ALA A 79 6.31 16.40 -22.08
N TYR A 80 6.07 16.16 -23.36
CA TYR A 80 5.63 14.84 -23.85
C TYR A 80 6.65 13.75 -23.52
N ILE A 81 7.93 13.96 -23.84
CA ILE A 81 9.00 13.00 -23.55
C ILE A 81 9.11 12.74 -22.04
N ALA A 82 8.98 13.76 -21.21
CA ALA A 82 8.98 13.62 -19.76
C ALA A 82 7.83 12.73 -19.27
N GLU A 83 6.60 12.95 -19.76
CA GLU A 83 5.45 12.10 -19.41
C GLU A 83 5.61 10.65 -19.89
N VAL A 84 6.11 10.43 -21.11
CA VAL A 84 6.37 9.07 -21.61
C VAL A 84 7.43 8.37 -20.76
N LYS A 85 8.50 9.07 -20.38
CA LYS A 85 9.52 8.54 -19.47
C LYS A 85 8.90 8.17 -18.11
N GLU A 86 8.04 9.02 -17.56
CA GLU A 86 7.36 8.76 -16.29
C GLU A 86 6.45 7.52 -16.37
N ILE A 87 5.68 7.35 -17.46
CA ILE A 87 4.86 6.15 -17.68
C ILE A 87 5.73 4.90 -17.71
N VAL A 88 6.84 4.95 -18.44
CA VAL A 88 7.71 3.78 -18.57
C VAL A 88 8.36 3.45 -17.23
N VAL A 89 8.90 4.43 -16.51
CA VAL A 89 9.46 4.23 -15.17
C VAL A 89 8.41 3.67 -14.21
N HIS A 90 7.16 4.15 -14.29
CA HIS A 90 6.06 3.62 -13.49
C HIS A 90 5.78 2.15 -13.79
N ILE A 91 5.70 1.76 -15.06
CA ILE A 91 5.49 0.36 -15.47
C ILE A 91 6.67 -0.51 -15.05
N GLU A 92 7.91 -0.07 -15.29
CA GLU A 92 9.15 -0.76 -14.88
C GLU A 92 9.16 -1.00 -13.36
N THR A 93 8.81 0.04 -12.58
CA THR A 93 8.73 -0.03 -11.11
C THR A 93 7.67 -1.03 -10.64
N LEU A 94 6.48 -1.01 -11.22
CA LEU A 94 5.40 -1.96 -10.88
C LEU A 94 5.79 -3.41 -11.18
N MET A 95 6.45 -3.64 -12.32
CA MET A 95 6.96 -4.96 -12.69
C MET A 95 8.02 -5.45 -11.69
N GLN A 96 8.96 -4.59 -11.31
CA GLN A 96 9.99 -4.93 -10.32
C GLN A 96 9.38 -5.21 -8.94
N GLN A 97 8.48 -4.36 -8.45
CA GLN A 97 7.85 -4.53 -7.14
C GLN A 97 7.04 -5.82 -7.04
N THR A 98 6.33 -6.19 -8.10
CA THR A 98 5.53 -7.42 -8.11
C THR A 98 6.38 -8.69 -8.22
N GLU A 99 7.50 -8.63 -8.92
CA GLU A 99 8.50 -9.70 -8.92
C GLU A 99 9.13 -9.85 -7.53
N LEU A 100 9.43 -8.73 -6.86
CA LEU A 100 9.91 -8.75 -5.47
C LEU A 100 8.89 -9.37 -4.51
N ILE A 101 7.58 -9.20 -4.72
CA ILE A 101 6.56 -9.89 -3.90
C ILE A 101 6.66 -11.41 -4.08
N LYS A 102 6.87 -11.90 -5.31
CA LYS A 102 7.03 -13.34 -5.57
C LYS A 102 8.30 -13.89 -4.92
N GLN A 103 9.41 -13.16 -5.06
CA GLN A 103 10.72 -13.56 -4.52
C GLN A 103 10.77 -13.53 -2.98
N ASN A 104 9.98 -12.65 -2.37
CA ASN A 104 9.90 -12.49 -0.92
C ASN A 104 8.60 -13.07 -0.33
N ALA A 105 7.98 -14.06 -0.98
CA ALA A 105 6.77 -14.71 -0.47
C ALA A 105 6.97 -15.40 0.89
N GLY A 106 8.22 -15.72 1.27
CA GLY A 106 8.58 -16.23 2.60
C GLY A 106 8.78 -15.14 3.66
N ASP A 107 8.69 -13.86 3.29
CA ASP A 107 8.81 -12.68 4.15
C ASP A 107 7.48 -11.90 4.12
N PRO A 108 6.56 -12.19 5.06
CA PRO A 108 5.28 -11.50 5.14
C PRO A 108 5.40 -9.98 5.29
N GLU A 109 6.40 -9.50 6.04
CA GLU A 109 6.61 -8.10 6.34
C GLU A 109 7.10 -7.33 5.11
N MET A 110 8.07 -7.87 4.38
CA MET A 110 8.52 -7.32 3.10
C MET A 110 7.40 -7.37 2.05
N SER A 111 6.69 -8.48 1.96
CA SER A 111 5.54 -8.61 1.06
C SER A 111 4.50 -7.52 1.35
N ALA A 112 4.13 -7.32 2.62
CA ALA A 112 3.18 -6.29 3.04
C ALA A 112 3.67 -4.87 2.67
N ALA A 113 4.95 -4.57 2.92
CA ALA A 113 5.54 -3.28 2.54
C ALA A 113 5.51 -3.04 1.03
N LEU A 114 5.76 -4.07 0.22
CA LEU A 114 5.68 -3.99 -1.24
C LEU A 114 4.25 -3.77 -1.73
N TYR A 115 3.26 -4.49 -1.18
CA TYR A 115 1.84 -4.26 -1.46
C TYR A 115 1.43 -2.81 -1.14
N HIS A 116 1.87 -2.27 -0.01
CA HIS A 116 1.63 -0.89 0.37
C HIS A 116 2.28 0.10 -0.62
N LYS A 117 3.56 -0.11 -0.96
CA LYS A 117 4.33 0.70 -1.92
C LYS A 117 3.67 0.74 -3.30
N ILE A 118 3.17 -0.40 -3.78
CA ILE A 118 2.43 -0.50 -5.05
C ILE A 118 1.11 0.28 -4.96
N SER A 119 0.36 0.12 -3.86
CA SER A 119 -0.88 0.86 -3.64
C SER A 119 -0.67 2.38 -3.66
N ASP A 120 0.39 2.88 -3.03
CA ASP A 120 0.73 4.31 -3.06
C ASP A 120 1.17 4.79 -4.44
N GLY A 121 1.84 3.94 -5.22
CA GLY A 121 2.15 4.20 -6.62
C GLY A 121 0.91 4.45 -7.50
N PHE A 122 -0.26 3.98 -7.08
CA PHE A 122 -1.55 4.19 -7.76
C PHE A 122 -2.35 5.40 -7.24
N SER A 123 -1.68 6.43 -6.72
CA SER A 123 -2.28 7.72 -6.29
C SER A 123 -3.32 8.30 -7.27
N HIS A 124 -3.09 8.11 -8.57
CA HIS A 124 -3.92 8.59 -9.68
C HIS A 124 -5.09 7.66 -10.08
N SER A 125 -5.22 6.48 -9.47
CA SER A 125 -6.30 5.51 -9.72
C SER A 125 -6.83 4.94 -8.40
N PRO A 126 -7.85 5.59 -7.79
CA PRO A 126 -8.42 5.17 -6.51
C PRO A 126 -8.82 3.70 -6.48
N LYS A 127 -9.50 3.20 -7.51
CA LYS A 127 -9.92 1.79 -7.60
C LYS A 127 -8.76 0.80 -7.62
N LEU A 128 -7.65 1.13 -8.28
CA LEU A 128 -6.45 0.28 -8.22
C LEU A 128 -5.88 0.27 -6.81
N ARG A 129 -5.79 1.42 -6.13
CA ARG A 129 -5.39 1.46 -4.71
C ARG A 129 -6.25 0.55 -3.85
N LEU A 130 -7.57 0.62 -4.00
CA LEU A 130 -8.50 -0.27 -3.26
C LEU A 130 -8.23 -1.75 -3.55
N THR A 131 -7.93 -2.10 -4.80
CA THR A 131 -7.62 -3.48 -5.19
C THR A 131 -6.35 -3.99 -4.48
N TRP A 132 -5.28 -3.18 -4.47
CA TRP A 132 -4.02 -3.54 -3.82
C TRP A 132 -4.14 -3.57 -2.29
N LEU A 133 -4.86 -2.62 -1.68
CA LEU A 133 -5.18 -2.65 -0.25
C LEU A 133 -6.03 -3.86 0.14
N ASN A 134 -6.96 -4.28 -0.71
CA ASN A 134 -7.74 -5.48 -0.45
C ASN A 134 -6.88 -6.76 -0.52
N ASN A 135 -5.93 -6.82 -1.47
CA ASN A 135 -4.95 -7.91 -1.52
C ASN A 135 -4.05 -7.93 -0.27
N LEU A 136 -3.60 -6.74 0.18
CA LEU A 136 -2.83 -6.57 1.41
C LEU A 136 -3.64 -7.00 2.65
N THR A 137 -4.92 -6.63 2.71
CA THR A 137 -5.85 -7.10 3.75
C THR A 137 -5.87 -8.62 3.78
N GLY A 138 -6.00 -9.27 2.62
CA GLY A 138 -5.97 -10.72 2.51
C GLY A 138 -4.67 -11.36 3.01
N LEU A 139 -3.51 -10.72 2.74
CA LEU A 139 -2.22 -11.14 3.28
C LEU A 139 -2.18 -11.02 4.81
N HIS A 140 -2.63 -9.89 5.36
CA HIS A 140 -2.68 -9.65 6.79
C HIS A 140 -3.59 -10.64 7.52
N ILE A 141 -4.79 -10.93 6.98
CA ILE A 141 -5.69 -11.94 7.54
C ILE A 141 -5.04 -13.33 7.53
N LYS A 142 -4.41 -13.73 6.41
CA LYS A 142 -3.72 -15.03 6.30
C LYS A 142 -2.56 -15.18 7.27
N THR A 143 -1.90 -14.08 7.60
CA THR A 143 -0.73 -14.04 8.50
C THR A 143 -1.12 -13.78 9.96
N GLY A 144 -2.41 -13.57 10.25
CA GLY A 144 -2.92 -13.30 11.59
C GLY A 144 -2.82 -11.85 12.07
N HIS A 145 -2.34 -10.94 11.22
CA HIS A 145 -2.16 -9.51 11.51
C HIS A 145 -3.48 -8.73 11.32
N LYS A 146 -4.48 -9.00 12.18
CA LYS A 146 -5.84 -8.47 12.02
C LYS A 146 -5.93 -6.94 12.19
N ALA A 147 -5.12 -6.36 13.07
CA ALA A 147 -5.10 -4.91 13.28
C ALA A 147 -4.69 -4.17 11.99
N GLU A 148 -3.67 -4.66 11.31
CA GLU A 148 -3.16 -4.12 10.05
C GLU A 148 -4.17 -4.34 8.90
N ALA A 149 -4.88 -5.47 8.90
CA ALA A 149 -6.01 -5.69 7.99
C ALA A 149 -7.14 -4.67 8.21
N GLY A 150 -7.49 -4.39 9.47
CA GLY A 150 -8.50 -3.38 9.82
C GLY A 150 -8.07 -1.97 9.36
N GLN A 151 -6.80 -1.64 9.54
CA GLN A 151 -6.23 -0.38 9.04
C GLN A 151 -6.27 -0.27 7.51
N CYS A 152 -6.02 -1.36 6.77
CA CYS A 152 -6.19 -1.37 5.32
C CYS A 152 -7.64 -1.06 4.91
N LYS A 153 -8.62 -1.66 5.58
CA LYS A 153 -10.05 -1.46 5.32
C LYS A 153 -10.50 -0.03 5.66
N ALA A 154 -10.08 0.52 6.79
CA ALA A 154 -10.32 1.91 7.14
C ALA A 154 -9.69 2.88 6.12
N THR A 155 -8.47 2.58 5.66
CA THR A 155 -7.79 3.35 4.60
C THR A 155 -8.54 3.30 3.27
N MET A 156 -9.10 2.13 2.90
CA MET A 156 -9.96 2.00 1.72
C MET A 156 -11.18 2.91 1.80
N ALA A 157 -11.86 2.96 2.96
CA ALA A 157 -12.98 3.86 3.19
C ALA A 157 -12.55 5.34 3.06
N MET A 158 -11.41 5.74 3.63
CA MET A 158 -10.85 7.09 3.49
C MET A 158 -10.59 7.48 2.03
N ILE A 159 -10.06 6.56 1.21
CA ILE A 159 -9.83 6.80 -0.23
C ILE A 159 -11.16 7.07 -0.96
N ILE A 160 -12.23 6.32 -0.63
CA ILE A 160 -13.56 6.55 -1.20
C ILE A 160 -14.10 7.92 -0.75
N VAL A 161 -13.93 8.30 0.52
CA VAL A 161 -14.33 9.64 1.01
C VAL A 161 -13.62 10.75 0.23
N ARG A 162 -12.30 10.63 0.01
CA ARG A 162 -11.53 11.60 -0.79
C ARG A 162 -12.03 11.69 -2.22
N TYR A 163 -12.36 10.55 -2.84
CA TYR A 163 -12.99 10.53 -4.15
C TYR A 163 -14.34 11.26 -4.15
N LEU A 164 -15.20 11.00 -3.16
CA LEU A 164 -16.53 11.61 -3.07
C LEU A 164 -16.43 13.13 -2.80
N LYS A 165 -15.44 13.55 -2.02
CA LYS A 165 -15.12 14.98 -1.81
C LYS A 165 -14.68 15.64 -3.11
N ALA A 166 -13.73 15.03 -3.83
CA ALA A 166 -13.22 15.55 -5.10
C ALA A 166 -14.31 15.65 -6.18
N THR A 167 -15.29 14.74 -6.16
CA THR A 167 -16.44 14.73 -7.07
C THR A 167 -17.65 15.50 -6.54
N LYS A 168 -17.52 16.21 -5.42
CA LYS A 168 -18.58 17.03 -4.78
C LYS A 168 -19.85 16.25 -4.44
N GLN A 169 -19.73 14.97 -4.08
CA GLN A 169 -20.83 14.08 -3.72
C GLN A 169 -21.13 14.02 -2.21
N LEU A 170 -20.32 14.70 -1.37
CA LEU A 170 -20.48 14.73 0.09
C LEU A 170 -21.35 15.90 0.60
N THR A 171 -22.24 16.46 -0.22
CA THR A 171 -23.02 17.67 0.13
C THR A 171 -23.95 17.50 1.34
N ARG A 172 -24.33 16.26 1.67
CA ARG A 172 -25.17 15.92 2.83
C ARG A 172 -24.37 15.69 4.12
N TYR A 173 -23.04 15.71 4.05
CA TYR A 173 -22.14 15.44 5.17
C TYR A 173 -21.46 16.74 5.65
N PRO A 174 -21.02 16.81 6.92
CA PRO A 174 -20.30 17.96 7.43
C PRO A 174 -19.04 18.28 6.59
N PRO A 175 -18.63 19.56 6.47
CA PRO A 175 -17.43 19.93 5.72
C PRO A 175 -16.15 19.23 6.22
N HIS A 176 -16.10 18.89 7.50
CA HIS A 176 -14.99 18.20 8.15
C HIS A 176 -15.13 16.66 8.16
N PHE A 177 -16.06 16.08 7.40
CA PHE A 177 -16.30 14.63 7.40
C PHE A 177 -15.06 13.79 7.08
N GLU A 178 -14.18 14.26 6.18
CA GLU A 178 -12.89 13.59 5.90
C GLU A 178 -11.98 13.59 7.14
N HIS A 179 -11.96 14.68 7.93
CA HIS A 179 -11.10 14.79 9.11
C HIS A 179 -11.53 13.85 10.24
N LEU A 180 -12.77 13.37 10.24
CA LEU A 180 -13.22 12.36 11.21
C LEU A 180 -12.53 11.00 11.01
N PHE A 181 -11.91 10.76 9.85
CA PHE A 181 -11.11 9.54 9.63
C PHE A 181 -9.69 9.65 10.20
N GLU A 182 -9.24 10.82 10.66
CA GLU A 182 -7.89 11.01 11.18
C GLU A 182 -7.66 10.28 12.50
N SER A 183 -8.71 10.12 13.32
CA SER A 183 -8.67 9.32 14.55
C SER A 183 -8.44 7.82 14.27
N ILE A 184 -8.83 7.35 13.08
CA ILE A 184 -8.73 5.93 12.70
C ILE A 184 -7.51 5.67 11.81
N VAL A 185 -7.24 6.58 10.87
CA VAL A 185 -6.21 6.47 9.83
C VAL A 185 -5.30 7.71 9.82
N PRO A 186 -4.48 7.91 10.88
CA PRO A 186 -3.69 9.14 11.05
C PRO A 186 -2.66 9.33 9.93
N TYR A 187 -2.03 8.27 9.45
CA TYR A 187 -1.00 8.34 8.39
C TYR A 187 -1.53 8.82 7.03
N SER A 188 -2.84 8.72 6.80
CA SER A 188 -3.42 9.08 5.50
C SER A 188 -3.42 10.59 5.23
N THR A 189 -3.24 11.44 6.25
CA THR A 189 -3.28 12.92 6.15
C THR A 189 -1.98 13.52 5.62
N HIS A 190 -0.86 12.81 5.69
CA HIS A 190 0.41 13.27 5.15
C HIS A 190 0.28 13.60 3.65
N GLN A 191 0.86 14.74 3.24
CA GLN A 191 0.74 15.32 1.89
C GLN A 191 1.04 14.34 0.75
N SER A 192 1.91 13.34 0.98
CA SER A 192 2.23 12.27 0.03
C SER A 192 1.04 11.35 -0.31
N HIS A 193 0.06 11.20 0.59
CA HIS A 193 -1.12 10.35 0.40
C HIS A 193 -2.37 11.12 -0.07
N GLN A 194 -2.27 12.45 -0.26
CA GLN A 194 -3.31 13.34 -0.79
C GLN A 194 -3.45 13.23 -2.33
N GLY A 195 -3.14 12.07 -2.91
CA GLY A 195 -2.96 11.85 -4.34
C GLY A 195 -4.16 12.15 -5.26
N LEU A 196 -5.36 12.35 -4.69
CA LEU A 196 -6.49 12.92 -5.43
C LEU A 196 -6.37 14.44 -5.47
N LYS A 197 -5.46 14.94 -6.31
CA LYS A 197 -5.46 16.35 -6.70
C LYS A 197 -6.84 16.71 -7.24
N THR A 198 -7.41 17.80 -6.74
CA THR A 198 -8.77 18.23 -7.07
C THR A 198 -8.91 18.51 -8.57
N SER A 199 -10.15 18.45 -9.09
CA SER A 199 -10.48 18.67 -10.51
C SER A 199 -9.97 19.99 -11.10
N ASN A 200 -9.61 20.96 -10.26
CA ASN A 200 -9.14 22.27 -10.68
C ASN A 200 -7.65 22.28 -11.11
N GLU A 201 -6.85 21.28 -10.72
CA GLU A 201 -5.41 21.25 -11.01
C GLU A 201 -5.05 20.47 -12.28
N ASN A 202 -5.88 19.49 -12.68
CA ASN A 202 -5.70 18.79 -13.95
C ASN A 202 -7.05 18.26 -14.48
N PRO A 203 -7.55 18.73 -15.64
CA PRO A 203 -8.77 18.23 -16.26
C PRO A 203 -8.75 16.70 -16.50
N ALA A 204 -7.57 16.12 -16.72
CA ALA A 204 -7.40 14.68 -16.92
C ALA A 204 -7.79 13.84 -15.69
N HIS A 205 -7.62 14.39 -14.47
CA HIS A 205 -8.07 13.74 -13.23
C HIS A 205 -9.59 13.63 -13.20
N SER A 206 -10.30 14.66 -13.67
CA SER A 206 -11.77 14.65 -13.71
C SER A 206 -12.32 13.51 -14.58
N ILE A 207 -11.64 13.18 -15.69
CA ILE A 207 -12.09 12.12 -16.60
C ILE A 207 -11.87 10.72 -16.01
N ILE A 208 -10.78 10.49 -15.27
CA ILE A 208 -10.53 9.20 -14.63
C ILE A 208 -11.58 8.92 -13.55
N LEU A 209 -11.97 9.96 -12.80
CA LEU A 209 -12.98 9.86 -11.76
C LEU A 209 -14.40 9.66 -12.32
N GLN A 210 -14.69 10.10 -13.56
CA GLN A 210 -15.99 9.94 -14.22
C GLN A 210 -16.36 8.49 -14.54
N GLY A 211 -15.39 7.58 -14.65
CA GLY A 211 -15.65 6.16 -14.95
C GLY A 211 -16.17 5.36 -13.76
N GLU A 212 -16.01 5.87 -12.54
CA GLU A 212 -16.36 5.20 -11.29
C GLU A 212 -17.62 5.88 -10.74
N LYS A 213 -18.67 5.12 -10.42
CA LYS A 213 -19.88 5.65 -9.78
C LYS A 213 -19.87 5.27 -8.30
N TRP A 214 -18.96 5.86 -7.55
CA TRP A 214 -18.92 5.60 -6.11
C TRP A 214 -19.96 6.41 -5.35
N THR A 215 -20.47 5.81 -4.28
CA THR A 215 -21.43 6.44 -3.36
C THR A 215 -21.00 6.20 -1.92
N VAL A 216 -21.55 6.98 -1.00
CA VAL A 216 -21.26 6.84 0.44
C VAL A 216 -21.60 5.44 0.98
N LEU A 217 -22.52 4.72 0.33
CA LEU A 217 -22.87 3.36 0.73
C LEU A 217 -21.72 2.36 0.62
N GLN A 218 -20.72 2.64 -0.24
CA GLN A 218 -19.53 1.78 -0.38
C GLN A 218 -18.52 1.97 0.76
N LEU A 219 -18.73 2.94 1.65
CA LEU A 219 -17.96 3.05 2.88
C LEU A 219 -18.37 2.01 3.92
N ILE A 220 -19.62 1.54 3.86
CA ILE A 220 -20.22 0.72 4.92
C ILE A 220 -19.46 -0.59 5.08
N GLU A 221 -19.36 -1.40 4.01
CA GLU A 221 -18.70 -2.71 4.05
C GLU A 221 -17.26 -2.66 4.58
N PRO A 222 -16.35 -1.80 4.05
CA PRO A 222 -14.99 -1.73 4.60
C PRO A 222 -14.94 -1.20 6.04
N LEU A 223 -15.84 -0.29 6.44
CA LEU A 223 -15.90 0.17 7.83
C LEU A 223 -16.40 -0.93 8.79
N GLU A 224 -17.44 -1.67 8.42
CA GLU A 224 -17.93 -2.80 9.24
C GLU A 224 -16.86 -3.90 9.38
N GLU A 225 -16.14 -4.20 8.29
CA GLU A 225 -15.02 -5.14 8.34
C GLU A 225 -13.86 -4.61 9.20
N ALA A 226 -13.55 -3.32 9.12
CA ALA A 226 -12.55 -2.68 9.98
C ALA A 226 -12.94 -2.76 11.47
N ALA A 227 -14.18 -2.44 11.82
CA ALA A 227 -14.69 -2.53 13.19
C ALA A 227 -14.50 -3.94 13.77
N ARG A 228 -14.91 -4.97 13.01
CA ARG A 228 -14.75 -6.37 13.40
C ARG A 228 -13.27 -6.75 13.60
N LEU A 229 -12.41 -6.35 12.67
CA LEU A 229 -10.97 -6.65 12.75
C LEU A 229 -10.30 -5.94 13.93
N PHE A 230 -10.72 -4.72 14.27
CA PHE A 230 -10.24 -4.00 15.45
C PHE A 230 -10.71 -4.63 16.75
N GLU A 231 -11.98 -5.03 16.85
CA GLU A 231 -12.50 -5.77 18.01
C GLU A 231 -11.75 -7.10 18.21
N GLU A 232 -11.56 -7.88 17.13
CA GLU A 232 -10.78 -9.12 17.15
C GLU A 232 -9.30 -8.90 17.51
N SER A 233 -8.81 -7.67 17.42
CA SER A 233 -7.44 -7.26 17.78
C SER A 233 -7.36 -6.52 19.11
N THR A 234 -8.45 -6.47 19.89
CA THR A 234 -8.57 -5.73 21.16
C THR A 234 -8.32 -4.22 21.07
N LEU A 235 -8.51 -3.64 19.87
CA LEU A 235 -8.40 -2.20 19.61
C LEU A 235 -9.77 -1.54 19.74
N PHE A 236 -10.34 -1.59 20.94
CA PHE A 236 -11.73 -1.21 21.19
C PHE A 236 -12.00 0.29 20.98
N GLU A 237 -11.03 1.16 21.30
CA GLU A 237 -11.14 2.60 21.06
C GLU A 237 -11.28 2.90 19.56
N LEU A 238 -10.46 2.27 18.71
CA LEU A 238 -10.57 2.39 17.25
C LEU A 238 -11.88 1.80 16.73
N CYS A 239 -12.33 0.68 17.30
CA CYS A 239 -13.62 0.09 16.95
C CYS A 239 -14.78 1.07 17.23
N MET A 240 -14.76 1.74 18.37
CA MET A 240 -15.74 2.77 18.72
C MET A 240 -15.70 3.97 17.77
N GLU A 241 -14.51 4.46 17.39
CA GLU A 241 -14.38 5.52 16.38
C GLU A 241 -15.02 5.12 15.04
N VAL A 242 -14.83 3.87 14.61
CA VAL A 242 -15.48 3.33 13.40
C VAL A 242 -17.00 3.31 13.55
N TYR A 243 -17.54 2.87 14.69
CA TYR A 243 -18.98 2.86 14.93
C TYR A 243 -19.58 4.28 15.03
N SER A 244 -18.84 5.27 15.52
CA SER A 244 -19.21 6.68 15.47
C SER A 244 -19.39 7.17 14.03
N LEU A 245 -18.44 6.82 13.14
CA LEU A 245 -18.54 7.12 11.71
C LEU A 245 -19.71 6.39 11.04
N LEU A 246 -19.87 5.09 11.28
CA LEU A 246 -20.98 4.30 10.74
C LEU A 246 -22.33 4.88 11.18
N SER A 247 -22.44 5.32 12.45
CA SER A 247 -23.65 5.95 12.96
C SER A 247 -23.98 7.25 12.23
N LEU A 248 -22.98 8.09 11.94
CA LEU A 248 -23.16 9.30 11.14
C LEU A 248 -23.63 8.98 9.72
N ILE A 249 -23.03 7.96 9.08
CA ILE A 249 -23.42 7.50 7.74
C ILE A 249 -24.85 6.96 7.75
N TYR A 250 -25.18 6.06 8.67
CA TYR A 250 -26.51 5.45 8.76
C TYR A 250 -27.61 6.46 9.05
N LYS A 251 -27.35 7.40 9.97
CA LYS A 251 -28.26 8.52 10.23
C LYS A 251 -28.48 9.38 9.00
N THR A 252 -27.40 9.74 8.30
CA THR A 252 -27.47 10.60 7.11
C THR A 252 -28.22 9.91 5.98
N GLU A 253 -27.98 8.61 5.76
CA GLU A 253 -28.65 7.80 4.73
C GLU A 253 -30.00 7.21 5.15
N ARG A 254 -30.52 7.55 6.34
CA ARG A 254 -31.81 7.07 6.88
C ARG A 254 -31.92 5.55 7.01
N LYS A 255 -30.79 4.89 7.28
CA LYS A 255 -30.66 3.45 7.55
C LYS A 255 -30.83 3.17 9.04
N TYR A 256 -32.05 3.38 9.56
CA TYR A 256 -32.31 3.38 11.01
C TYR A 256 -32.14 2.01 11.67
N ASP A 257 -32.44 0.92 10.96
CA ASP A 257 -32.23 -0.44 11.48
C ASP A 257 -30.74 -0.72 11.70
N GLN A 258 -29.89 -0.36 10.73
CA GLN A 258 -28.44 -0.48 10.86
C GLN A 258 -27.88 0.49 11.91
N LEU A 259 -28.43 1.71 12.01
CA LEU A 259 -28.06 2.66 13.05
C LEU A 259 -28.33 2.07 14.45
N LYS A 260 -29.49 1.45 14.65
CA LYS A 260 -29.83 0.79 15.92
C LYS A 260 -28.81 -0.30 16.28
N LEU A 261 -28.42 -1.12 15.31
CA LEU A 261 -27.40 -2.17 15.53
C LEU A 261 -26.02 -1.58 15.85
N ALA A 262 -25.58 -0.57 15.09
CA ALA A 262 -24.29 0.09 15.33
C ALA A 262 -24.21 0.75 16.72
N LEU A 263 -25.29 1.40 17.16
CA LEU A 263 -25.37 1.99 18.50
C LEU A 263 -25.37 0.92 19.60
N ALA A 264 -26.01 -0.23 19.38
CA ALA A 264 -26.00 -1.34 20.32
C ALA A 264 -24.60 -1.95 20.48
N GLU A 265 -23.87 -2.15 19.37
CA GLU A 265 -22.47 -2.63 19.44
C GLU A 265 -21.55 -1.59 20.10
N TYR A 266 -21.72 -0.29 19.80
CA TYR A 266 -20.99 0.77 20.47
C TYR A 266 -21.24 0.76 21.99
N GLN A 267 -22.50 0.62 22.42
CA GLN A 267 -22.86 0.53 23.83
C GLN A 267 -22.22 -0.69 24.48
N LYS A 268 -22.29 -1.86 23.84
CA LYS A 268 -21.67 -3.08 24.33
C LYS A 268 -20.15 -2.93 24.53
N LEU A 269 -19.45 -2.28 23.59
CA LEU A 269 -18.02 -2.00 23.72
C LEU A 269 -17.72 -1.05 24.89
N LEU A 270 -18.55 -0.01 25.06
CA LEU A 270 -18.41 0.92 26.16
C LEU A 270 -18.65 0.25 27.53
N ASP A 271 -19.70 -0.57 27.64
CA ASP A 271 -20.02 -1.33 28.85
C ASP A 271 -18.89 -2.32 29.19
N MET A 272 -18.31 -2.97 28.17
CA MET A 272 -17.15 -3.87 28.33
C MET A 272 -15.93 -3.11 28.88
N MET A 273 -15.62 -1.93 28.34
CA MET A 273 -14.44 -1.16 28.76
C MET A 273 -14.60 -0.44 30.11
N THR A 274 -15.84 -0.08 30.48
CA THR A 274 -16.14 0.61 31.74
C THR A 274 -16.60 -0.32 32.86
N GLY A 275 -16.77 -1.61 32.53
CA GLY A 275 -17.18 -2.64 33.47
C GLY A 275 -16.16 -2.92 34.58
N PRO A 276 -16.56 -3.68 35.62
CA PRO A 276 -15.69 -4.01 36.76
C PRO A 276 -14.50 -4.89 36.38
N GLU A 277 -14.61 -5.64 35.29
CA GLU A 277 -13.56 -6.49 34.72
C GLU A 277 -13.28 -6.02 33.28
N PRO A 278 -12.43 -4.98 33.10
CA PRO A 278 -12.09 -4.51 31.77
C PRO A 278 -11.38 -5.61 30.95
N PRO A 279 -11.56 -5.62 29.62
CA PRO A 279 -11.04 -6.68 28.77
C PRO A 279 -9.51 -6.68 28.79
N ASP A 280 -8.93 -7.87 28.77
CA ASP A 280 -7.48 -8.02 28.60
C ASP A 280 -7.07 -7.46 27.24
N ARG A 281 -5.97 -6.70 27.23
CA ARG A 281 -5.50 -5.98 26.05
C ARG A 281 -4.34 -6.72 25.43
N ALA A 282 -4.30 -6.78 24.11
CA ALA A 282 -3.16 -7.33 23.41
C ALA A 282 -1.91 -6.51 23.76
N ALA A 283 -0.99 -7.09 24.54
CA ALA A 283 0.30 -6.48 24.76
C ALA A 283 1.10 -6.51 23.45
N ILE A 284 1.54 -5.34 23.01
CA ILE A 284 2.31 -5.17 21.77
C ILE A 284 3.79 -5.12 22.13
N VAL A 285 4.61 -5.84 21.36
CA VAL A 285 6.06 -5.86 21.45
C VAL A 285 6.63 -5.16 20.24
N TYR A 286 7.52 -4.18 20.48
CA TYR A 286 8.25 -3.50 19.41
C TYR A 286 9.70 -3.95 19.38
N LEU A 287 10.17 -4.32 18.18
CA LEU A 287 11.53 -4.81 17.94
C LEU A 287 12.16 -3.98 16.83
N ARG A 288 13.33 -3.39 17.10
CA ARG A 288 14.17 -2.82 16.05
C ARG A 288 14.97 -3.94 15.39
N ILE A 289 14.85 -4.06 14.07
CA ILE A 289 15.57 -5.03 13.26
C ILE A 289 16.37 -4.29 12.19
N GLY A 290 17.69 -4.44 12.21
CA GLY A 290 18.62 -3.84 11.25
C GLY A 290 19.32 -4.89 10.40
N PHE A 291 19.49 -4.63 9.11
CA PHE A 291 20.11 -5.55 8.17
C PHE A 291 21.44 -4.98 7.65
N TYR A 292 22.55 -5.65 7.96
CA TYR A 292 23.90 -5.19 7.63
C TYR A 292 24.71 -6.25 6.89
N GLY A 293 25.58 -5.82 5.98
CA GLY A 293 26.36 -6.70 5.11
C GLY A 293 26.12 -6.41 3.63
N LYS A 294 27.14 -6.59 2.80
CA LYS A 294 27.12 -6.14 1.39
C LYS A 294 26.18 -6.97 0.50
N LYS A 295 25.92 -8.23 0.89
CA LYS A 295 25.14 -9.24 0.14
C LYS A 295 23.63 -9.15 0.36
N TRP A 296 23.13 -8.28 1.25
CA TRP A 296 21.69 -8.05 1.39
C TRP A 296 21.11 -7.43 0.12
N ASP A 297 19.87 -7.81 -0.19
CA ASP A 297 19.09 -7.18 -1.26
C ASP A 297 18.93 -5.68 -0.96
N GLU A 298 18.82 -4.86 -2.02
CA GLU A 298 18.72 -3.39 -1.91
C GLU A 298 17.56 -2.93 -0.99
N GLU A 299 16.49 -3.73 -0.92
CA GLU A 299 15.35 -3.40 -0.06
C GLU A 299 15.67 -3.53 1.43
N LEU A 300 16.66 -4.34 1.83
CA LEU A 300 17.06 -4.55 3.23
C LEU A 300 18.40 -3.90 3.58
N LYS A 301 19.34 -3.87 2.64
CA LYS A 301 20.75 -3.48 2.87
C LYS A 301 20.89 -2.14 3.59
N GLY A 302 21.46 -2.17 4.79
CA GLY A 302 21.74 -0.99 5.61
C GLY A 302 20.51 -0.34 6.24
N LYS A 303 19.32 -0.94 6.10
CA LYS A 303 18.08 -0.38 6.62
C LYS A 303 17.73 -0.95 7.99
N GLN A 304 17.03 -0.14 8.76
CA GLN A 304 16.44 -0.50 10.05
C GLN A 304 14.93 -0.35 9.99
N PHE A 305 14.25 -1.26 10.66
CA PHE A 305 12.80 -1.32 10.69
C PHE A 305 12.32 -1.52 12.12
N ILE A 306 11.14 -1.00 12.42
CA ILE A 306 10.42 -1.30 13.65
C ILE A 306 9.37 -2.36 13.33
N TYR A 307 9.54 -3.53 13.93
CA TYR A 307 8.60 -4.63 13.85
C TYR A 307 7.66 -4.55 15.03
N LYS A 308 6.36 -4.53 14.75
CA LYS A 308 5.29 -4.62 15.73
C LYS A 308 4.81 -6.08 15.78
N LYS A 309 4.80 -6.68 16.96
CA LYS A 309 4.43 -8.09 17.18
C LYS A 309 3.54 -8.26 18.40
N ASP A 310 2.80 -9.36 18.45
CA ASP A 310 1.98 -9.72 19.61
C ASP A 310 2.85 -10.14 20.80
N ALA A 311 2.26 -10.12 22.01
CA ALA A 311 2.89 -10.51 23.28
C ALA A 311 3.58 -11.89 23.28
N LYS A 312 3.12 -12.82 22.42
CA LYS A 312 3.72 -14.15 22.27
C LYS A 312 5.15 -14.11 21.72
N TYR A 313 5.53 -13.00 21.07
CA TYR A 313 6.87 -12.81 20.54
C TYR A 313 7.81 -12.24 21.60
N ASN A 314 8.88 -12.98 21.86
CA ASN A 314 10.08 -12.52 22.56
C ASN A 314 11.29 -12.55 21.61
N LEU A 315 12.44 -12.04 22.08
CA LEU A 315 13.67 -12.02 21.28
C LEU A 315 14.04 -13.39 20.71
N ALA A 316 13.93 -14.48 21.49
CA ALA A 316 14.28 -15.81 21.03
C ALA A 316 13.34 -16.31 19.91
N THR A 317 12.03 -16.10 20.06
CA THR A 317 11.06 -16.45 19.01
C THR A 317 11.25 -15.63 17.74
N MET A 318 11.60 -14.35 17.87
CA MET A 318 11.85 -13.50 16.70
C MET A 318 13.16 -13.87 16.00
N ILE A 319 14.23 -14.18 16.76
CA ILE A 319 15.48 -14.69 16.19
C ILE A 319 15.18 -15.95 15.37
N LYS A 320 14.45 -16.91 15.95
CA LYS A 320 14.07 -18.13 15.24
C LYS A 320 13.25 -17.84 13.98
N GLN A 321 12.28 -16.92 14.03
CA GLN A 321 11.50 -16.54 12.85
C GLN A 321 12.42 -15.99 11.74
N LEU A 322 13.36 -15.09 12.08
CA LEU A 322 14.30 -14.52 11.11
C LEU A 322 15.23 -15.59 10.53
N GLU A 323 15.71 -16.52 11.35
CA GLU A 323 16.50 -17.66 10.91
C GLU A 323 15.72 -18.53 9.92
N ASP A 324 14.49 -18.93 10.26
CA ASP A 324 13.61 -19.74 9.42
C ASP A 324 13.28 -19.03 8.08
N GLN A 325 13.21 -17.69 8.10
CA GLN A 325 12.92 -16.85 6.94
C GLN A 325 14.12 -16.68 6.00
N PHE A 326 15.32 -16.44 6.55
CA PHE A 326 16.49 -16.06 5.77
C PHE A 326 17.46 -17.22 5.48
N PHE A 327 17.50 -18.27 6.30
CA PHE A 327 18.38 -19.42 6.06
C PHE A 327 18.09 -20.16 4.74
N PRO A 328 16.83 -20.39 4.33
CA PRO A 328 16.56 -21.07 3.06
C PRO A 328 17.06 -20.29 1.84
N LYS A 329 17.07 -18.95 1.92
CA LYS A 329 17.46 -18.06 0.81
C LYS A 329 18.97 -17.81 0.75
N TYR A 330 19.62 -17.66 1.90
CA TYR A 330 21.02 -17.21 1.96
C TYR A 330 22.01 -18.24 2.52
N GLY A 331 21.53 -19.38 3.05
CA GLY A 331 22.35 -20.38 3.71
C GLY A 331 22.56 -20.09 5.20
N LYS A 332 22.44 -21.12 6.03
CA LYS A 332 22.51 -21.02 7.50
C LYS A 332 23.84 -20.47 8.00
N GLU A 333 24.93 -20.83 7.34
CA GLU A 333 26.28 -20.40 7.67
C GLU A 333 26.55 -18.94 7.32
N ASN A 334 25.75 -18.33 6.45
CA ASN A 334 25.99 -16.96 5.97
C ASN A 334 25.22 -15.91 6.75
N VAL A 335 24.16 -16.27 7.47
CA VAL A 335 23.31 -15.35 8.23
C VAL A 335 23.63 -15.43 9.71
N ILE A 336 23.95 -14.28 10.32
CA ILE A 336 24.31 -14.14 11.73
C ILE A 336 23.34 -13.16 12.40
N VAL A 337 22.60 -13.64 13.39
CA VAL A 337 21.68 -12.80 14.17
C VAL A 337 22.38 -12.28 15.43
N LEU A 338 22.47 -10.96 15.56
CA LEU A 338 23.12 -10.24 16.64
C LEU A 338 22.08 -9.71 17.63
N SER A 339 22.07 -10.27 18.84
CA SER A 339 21.21 -9.81 19.94
C SER A 339 21.85 -8.71 20.80
N LYS A 340 23.13 -8.42 20.61
CA LYS A 340 23.82 -7.31 21.28
C LYS A 340 23.54 -6.00 20.55
N ASN A 341 22.99 -5.03 21.28
CA ASN A 341 22.78 -3.68 20.77
C ASN A 341 24.12 -2.93 20.74
N LYS A 342 24.73 -2.89 19.55
CA LYS A 342 25.94 -2.13 19.20
C LYS A 342 25.58 -1.00 18.26
N SER A 343 26.40 0.07 18.22
CA SER A 343 26.21 1.14 17.25
C SER A 343 26.46 0.66 15.82
N ILE A 344 25.91 1.36 14.83
CA ILE A 344 26.12 1.04 13.41
C ILE A 344 27.60 1.18 13.06
N GLU A 345 28.28 2.24 13.54
CA GLU A 345 29.68 2.48 13.18
C GLU A 345 30.62 1.41 13.76
N GLU A 346 30.28 0.86 14.93
CA GLU A 346 31.01 -0.26 15.52
C GLU A 346 30.75 -1.57 14.77
N LEU A 347 29.51 -1.79 14.33
CA LEU A 347 29.15 -2.95 13.54
C LEU A 347 29.90 -2.95 12.21
N GLU A 348 29.75 -1.90 11.39
CA GLU A 348 30.31 -1.84 10.04
C GLU A 348 31.84 -2.05 9.99
N LYS A 349 32.57 -1.67 11.03
CA LYS A 349 34.03 -1.90 11.15
C LYS A 349 34.40 -3.35 11.46
N THR A 350 33.48 -4.13 11.99
CA THR A 350 33.71 -5.50 12.48
C THR A 350 33.02 -6.58 11.66
N LEU A 351 32.24 -6.20 10.63
CA LEU A 351 31.53 -7.16 9.79
C LEU A 351 32.45 -7.80 8.76
N GLU A 352 32.42 -9.13 8.71
CA GLU A 352 32.98 -9.89 7.59
C GLU A 352 32.21 -9.58 6.30
N GLU A 353 32.92 -9.34 5.18
CA GLU A 353 32.28 -8.98 3.90
C GLU A 353 31.40 -10.09 3.33
N ASP A 354 31.67 -11.34 3.71
CA ASP A 354 30.99 -12.52 3.18
C ASP A 354 29.71 -12.90 3.92
N LYS A 355 29.46 -12.31 5.09
CA LYS A 355 28.34 -12.64 5.96
C LYS A 355 27.23 -11.59 5.89
N LEU A 356 26.04 -12.04 6.28
CA LEU A 356 24.82 -11.25 6.40
C LEU A 356 24.47 -11.15 7.88
N TYR A 357 24.37 -9.93 8.38
CA TYR A 357 24.10 -9.66 9.79
C TYR A 357 22.70 -9.10 9.97
N ILE A 358 21.96 -9.64 10.94
CA ILE A 358 20.67 -9.10 11.38
C ILE A 358 20.82 -8.69 12.84
N GLN A 359 20.68 -7.41 13.15
CA GLN A 359 20.69 -6.94 14.54
C GLN A 359 19.27 -6.80 15.05
N ILE A 360 18.97 -7.39 16.20
CA ILE A 360 17.67 -7.30 16.86
C ILE A 360 17.80 -6.66 18.25
N ALA A 361 16.91 -5.72 18.55
CA ALA A 361 16.80 -5.11 19.87
C ALA A 361 15.33 -4.83 20.21
N GLY A 362 14.93 -5.10 21.46
CA GLY A 362 13.63 -4.64 21.97
C GLY A 362 13.62 -3.13 22.16
N VAL A 363 12.53 -2.48 21.79
CA VAL A 363 12.35 -1.03 21.94
C VAL A 363 10.98 -0.73 22.54
N GLN A 364 10.85 0.45 23.13
CA GLN A 364 9.57 0.96 23.62
C GLN A 364 9.21 2.23 22.86
N PRO A 365 7.91 2.48 22.61
CA PRO A 365 7.47 3.77 22.11
C PRO A 365 7.96 4.88 23.03
N PHE A 366 8.55 5.92 22.44
CA PHE A 366 8.89 7.13 23.16
C PHE A 366 7.70 8.08 23.11
N ILE A 367 7.23 8.54 24.27
CA ILE A 367 6.20 9.56 24.41
C ILE A 367 6.92 10.80 24.95
N ASP A 368 6.79 11.94 24.26
CA ASP A 368 7.36 13.19 24.76
C ASP A 368 6.64 13.56 26.07
N PRO A 369 7.35 13.91 27.15
CA PRO A 369 6.72 14.36 28.40
C PRO A 369 5.80 15.58 28.24
N GLN A 370 5.86 16.32 27.12
CA GLN A 370 4.93 17.40 26.80
C GLN A 370 3.65 16.92 26.09
N GLU A 371 3.61 15.66 25.65
CA GLU A 371 2.48 15.02 24.97
C GLU A 371 1.66 14.08 25.90
N GLU A 372 2.10 13.88 27.15
CA GLU A 372 1.27 13.33 28.26
C GLU A 372 0.33 14.40 28.83
#